data_AF-A0A0F7ZJX5-F1
#
_entry.id   AF-A0A0F7ZJX5-F1
#
_cell.length_a   1.000
_cell.length_b   1.000
_cell.length_c   1.000
_cell.angle_alpha   90.00
_cell.angle_beta   90.00
_cell.angle_gamma   90.00
#
_symmetry.space_group_name_H-M   'P 1'
#
loop_
_entity.id
_entity.type
_entity.pdbx_description
1 polymer ?
#
loop_
_entity_poly.entity_id
_entity_poly.type
_entity_poly.pdbx_seq_one_letter_code
_entity_poly.pdbx_strand_id
1 'polypeptide(L)'
;MERALEQPDFSQVAQSFRDAADHFERCGNLPAVDGGARLMQAMETVMERLTALEQTMRRGFVDMGQRMDAFDRRVTATDANAVVRIENSAARSRDARLVPLLSSTNGEPIVDCPATMAEALAFQTRDANRLLTELGLPTQGGLEEKRKRILFAMGVRGMDF
;
A
#
# COMPACT_ATOMS: atom_id res chain seq x y z
N MET A 1 -13.70 57.84 75.90
CA MET A 1 -14.44 58.00 74.63
C MET A 1 -14.49 56.64 73.96
N GLU A 2 -15.51 55.83 74.27
CA GLU A 2 -15.78 54.60 73.52
C GLU A 2 -16.53 54.97 72.25
N ARG A 3 -15.94 54.71 71.08
CA ARG A 3 -16.68 54.73 69.82
C ARG A 3 -17.64 53.54 69.85
N ALA A 4 -18.94 53.81 69.93
CA ALA A 4 -19.96 52.79 69.70
C ALA A 4 -19.67 52.15 68.33
N LEU A 5 -19.40 50.85 68.32
CA LEU A 5 -19.18 50.10 67.10
C LEU A 5 -20.47 50.17 66.28
N GLU A 6 -20.41 50.77 65.10
CA GLU A 6 -21.53 50.75 64.15
C GLU A 6 -21.87 49.30 63.84
N GLN A 7 -23.11 48.89 64.13
CA GLN A 7 -23.54 47.55 63.80
C GLN A 7 -23.68 47.41 62.28
N PRO A 8 -23.15 46.33 61.68
CA PRO A 8 -23.32 46.06 60.26
C PRO A 8 -24.80 45.84 59.92
N ASP A 9 -25.24 46.39 58.79
CA ASP A 9 -26.54 46.04 58.23
C ASP A 9 -26.44 44.67 57.54
N PHE A 10 -26.82 43.61 58.27
CA PHE A 10 -26.82 42.25 57.76
C PHE A 10 -27.78 42.05 56.58
N SER A 11 -28.82 42.88 56.43
CA SER A 11 -29.72 42.83 55.28
C SER A 11 -29.01 43.35 54.02
N GLN A 12 -28.27 44.45 54.17
CA GLN A 12 -27.44 44.99 53.10
C GLN A 12 -26.33 44.01 52.71
N VAL A 13 -25.67 43.38 53.69
CA VAL A 13 -24.65 42.35 53.46
C VAL A 13 -25.22 41.16 52.69
N ALA A 14 -26.38 40.64 53.10
CA ALA A 14 -27.06 39.54 52.41
C ALA A 14 -27.46 39.92 50.98
N GLN A 15 -27.86 41.17 50.74
CA GLN A 15 -28.17 41.66 49.42
C GLN A 15 -26.92 41.74 48.54
N SER A 16 -25.81 42.28 49.07
CA SER A 16 -24.54 42.33 48.33
C SER A 16 -24.01 40.94 47.94
N PHE A 17 -24.22 39.93 48.79
CA PHE A 17 -23.88 38.54 48.44
C PHE A 17 -24.74 37.97 47.32
N ARG A 18 -26.05 38.29 47.31
CA ARG A 18 -26.94 37.90 46.20
C ARG A 18 -26.55 38.59 44.90
N ASP A 19 -26.27 39.89 44.95
CA ASP A 19 -25.86 40.65 43.77
C ASP A 19 -24.51 40.13 43.21
N ALA A 20 -23.56 39.79 44.10
CA ALA A 20 -22.31 39.16 43.69
C ALA A 20 -22.54 37.78 43.05
N ALA A 21 -23.43 36.96 43.60
CA ALA A 21 -23.79 35.66 43.03
C ALA A 21 -24.40 35.79 41.63
N ASP A 22 -25.33 36.72 41.43
CA ASP A 22 -25.92 37.03 40.12
C ASP A 22 -24.86 37.45 39.09
N HIS A 23 -23.84 38.22 39.50
CA HIS A 23 -22.73 38.59 38.63
C HIS A 23 -21.82 37.41 38.29
N PHE A 24 -21.60 36.49 39.23
CA PHE A 24 -20.86 35.25 38.97
C PHE A 24 -21.61 34.31 38.01
N GLU A 25 -22.94 34.20 38.11
CA GLU A 25 -23.72 33.43 37.12
C GLU A 25 -23.59 34.00 35.70
N ARG A 26 -23.49 35.33 35.58
CA ARG A 26 -23.28 36.01 34.29
C ARG A 26 -21.87 35.82 33.73
N CYS A 27 -20.88 35.48 34.57
CA CYS A 27 -19.52 35.17 34.11
C CYS A 27 -19.46 33.91 33.23
N GLY A 28 -20.46 33.02 33.30
CA GLY A 28 -20.58 31.87 32.40
C GLY A 28 -20.77 32.26 30.92
N ASN A 29 -21.24 33.47 30.64
CA ASN A 29 -21.41 34.02 29.29
C ASN A 29 -20.21 34.87 28.82
N LEU A 30 -19.06 34.84 29.53
CA LEU A 30 -17.90 35.62 29.12
C LEU A 30 -17.27 35.00 27.85
N PRO A 31 -17.08 35.80 26.78
CA PRO A 31 -16.51 35.32 25.51
C PRO A 31 -15.16 34.62 25.64
N ALA A 32 -14.38 34.93 26.69
CA ALA A 32 -13.10 34.29 26.98
C ALA A 32 -13.24 32.83 27.44
N VAL A 33 -14.30 32.49 28.19
CA VAL A 33 -14.58 31.12 28.68
C VAL A 33 -15.12 30.27 27.53
N ASP A 34 -16.06 30.81 26.74
CA ASP A 34 -16.55 30.18 25.51
C ASP A 34 -15.46 30.00 24.45
N GLY A 35 -14.56 30.99 24.32
CA GLY A 35 -13.40 30.92 23.44
C GLY A 35 -12.44 29.80 23.82
N GLY A 36 -12.20 29.60 25.12
CA GLY A 36 -11.39 28.50 25.64
C GLY A 36 -12.01 27.12 25.35
N ALA A 37 -13.33 26.97 25.57
CA ALA A 37 -14.04 25.72 25.27
C ALA A 37 -14.00 25.38 23.78
N ARG A 38 -14.22 26.36 22.89
CA ARG A 38 -14.12 26.17 21.44
C ARG A 38 -12.70 25.84 21.00
N LEU A 39 -11.69 26.47 21.61
CA LEU A 39 -10.29 26.17 21.32
C LEU A 39 -9.92 24.73 21.71
N MET A 40 -10.36 24.26 22.87
CA MET A 40 -10.15 22.87 23.29
C MET A 40 -10.80 21.86 22.32
N GLN A 41 -12.05 22.11 21.90
CA GLN A 41 -12.72 21.29 20.89
C GLN A 41 -11.99 21.27 19.55
N ALA A 42 -11.47 22.43 19.11
CA ALA A 42 -10.66 22.52 17.90
C ALA A 42 -9.35 21.74 18.04
N MET A 43 -8.70 21.81 19.20
CA MET A 43 -7.47 21.05 19.49
C MET A 43 -7.73 19.54 19.51
N GLU A 44 -8.81 19.08 20.14
CA GLU A 44 -9.23 17.67 20.11
C GLU A 44 -9.45 17.19 18.68
N THR A 45 -10.20 17.96 17.89
CA THR A 45 -10.43 17.66 16.46
C THR A 45 -9.13 17.59 15.67
N VAL A 46 -8.17 18.50 15.93
CA VAL A 46 -6.86 18.48 15.27
C VAL A 46 -6.05 17.24 15.68
N MET A 47 -6.05 16.87 16.96
CA MET A 47 -5.35 15.67 17.45
C MET A 47 -5.92 14.38 16.84
N GLU A 48 -7.23 14.28 16.72
CA GLU A 48 -7.89 13.15 16.05
C GLU A 48 -7.48 13.07 14.57
N ARG A 49 -7.48 14.20 13.86
CA ARG A 49 -7.06 14.28 12.46
C ARG A 49 -5.59 13.92 12.27
N LEU A 50 -4.71 14.39 13.16
CA LEU A 50 -3.28 14.03 13.14
C LEU A 50 -3.09 12.53 13.37
N THR A 51 -3.82 11.94 14.31
CA THR A 51 -3.78 10.49 14.55
C THR A 51 -4.22 9.69 13.32
N ALA A 52 -5.31 10.11 12.68
CA ALA A 52 -5.78 9.48 11.45
C ALA A 52 -4.79 9.63 10.28
N LEU A 53 -4.13 10.79 10.18
CA LEU A 53 -3.11 11.05 9.19
C LEU A 53 -1.87 10.15 9.40
N GLU A 54 -1.38 10.04 10.63
CA GLU A 54 -0.26 9.16 10.97
C GLU A 54 -0.55 7.70 10.62
N GLN A 55 -1.75 7.21 10.93
CA GLN A 55 -2.15 5.85 10.58
C GLN A 55 -2.20 5.65 9.06
N THR A 56 -2.71 6.63 8.32
CA THR A 56 -2.77 6.60 6.86
C THR A 56 -1.37 6.61 6.24
N MET A 57 -0.47 7.46 6.75
CA MET A 57 0.92 7.51 6.32
C MET A 57 1.63 6.18 6.58
N ARG A 58 1.49 5.60 7.79
CA ARG A 58 2.08 4.30 8.12
C ARG A 58 1.62 3.20 7.16
N ARG A 59 0.32 3.13 6.87
CA ARG A 59 -0.22 2.19 5.87
C ARG A 59 0.36 2.44 4.48
N GLY A 60 0.46 3.71 4.07
CA GLY A 60 1.06 4.10 2.79
C GLY A 60 2.52 3.65 2.67
N PHE A 61 3.33 3.83 3.73
CA PHE A 61 4.72 3.37 3.73
C PHE A 61 4.84 1.84 3.65
N VAL A 62 3.96 1.10 4.34
CA VAL A 62 3.95 -0.37 4.26
C VAL A 62 3.59 -0.85 2.85
N ASP A 63 2.54 -0.29 2.24
CA ASP A 63 2.14 -0.61 0.85
C ASP A 63 3.25 -0.25 -0.15
N MET A 64 3.88 0.93 0.01
CA MET A 64 5.01 1.35 -0.81
C MET A 64 6.18 0.37 -0.71
N GLY A 65 6.54 -0.06 0.51
CA GLY A 65 7.60 -1.03 0.73
C GLY A 65 7.32 -2.36 0.03
N GLN A 66 6.11 -2.89 0.17
CA GLN A 66 5.70 -4.14 -0.49
C GLN A 66 5.75 -4.05 -2.02
N ARG A 67 5.33 -2.92 -2.59
CA ARG A 67 5.40 -2.68 -4.03
C ARG A 67 6.84 -2.55 -4.53
N MET A 68 7.70 -1.91 -3.75
CA MET A 68 9.11 -1.77 -4.08
C MET A 68 9.83 -3.12 -4.05
N ASP A 69 9.57 -3.95 -3.04
CA ASP A 69 10.09 -5.32 -2.98
C ASP A 69 9.61 -6.18 -4.16
N ALA A 70 8.33 -6.09 -4.51
CA ALA A 70 7.78 -6.81 -5.66
C ALA A 70 8.41 -6.34 -6.99
N PHE A 71 8.66 -5.04 -7.11
CA PHE A 71 9.33 -4.47 -8.28
C PHE A 71 10.78 -4.93 -8.37
N ASP A 72 11.53 -4.91 -7.27
CA ASP A 72 12.93 -5.36 -7.22
C ASP A 72 13.08 -6.84 -7.62
N ARG A 73 12.18 -7.70 -7.11
CA ARG A 73 12.12 -9.12 -7.54
C ARG A 73 11.85 -9.25 -9.03
N ARG A 74 10.93 -8.47 -9.58
CA ARG A 74 10.60 -8.50 -11.01
C ARG A 74 11.76 -8.03 -11.89
N VAL A 75 12.50 -7.01 -11.46
CA VAL A 75 13.70 -6.52 -12.17
C VAL A 75 14.76 -7.62 -12.17
N THR A 76 15.07 -8.19 -10.99
CA THR A 76 16.03 -9.29 -10.85
C THR A 76 15.65 -10.49 -11.71
N ALA A 77 14.38 -10.88 -11.72
CA ALA A 77 13.88 -11.97 -12.56
C ALA A 77 14.02 -11.68 -14.05
N THR A 78 13.80 -10.43 -14.47
CA THR A 78 13.94 -9.99 -15.86
C THR A 78 15.41 -10.09 -16.32
N ASP A 79 16.34 -9.64 -15.48
CA ASP A 79 17.77 -9.68 -15.78
C ASP A 79 18.29 -11.13 -15.83
N ALA A 80 17.93 -11.96 -14.86
CA ALA A 80 18.27 -13.39 -14.88
C ALA A 80 17.68 -14.09 -16.12
N ASN A 81 16.43 -13.79 -16.47
CA ASN A 81 15.80 -14.32 -17.67
C ASN A 81 16.50 -13.86 -18.96
N ALA A 82 17.10 -12.68 -18.99
CA ALA A 82 17.88 -12.23 -20.15
C ALA A 82 19.11 -13.12 -20.35
N VAL A 83 19.80 -13.51 -19.27
CA VAL A 83 20.92 -14.46 -19.31
C VAL A 83 20.44 -15.84 -19.78
N VAL A 84 19.36 -16.36 -19.20
CA VAL A 84 18.76 -17.65 -19.60
C VAL A 84 18.36 -17.67 -21.07
N ARG A 85 17.80 -16.57 -21.60
CA ARG A 85 17.46 -16.44 -23.02
C ARG A 85 18.67 -16.52 -23.93
N ILE A 86 19.81 -15.97 -23.52
CA ILE A 86 21.06 -16.06 -24.28
C ILE A 86 21.52 -17.52 -24.33
N GLU A 87 21.49 -18.22 -23.21
CA GLU A 87 21.85 -19.65 -23.14
C GLU A 87 20.93 -20.51 -24.01
N ASN A 88 19.63 -20.37 -23.83
CA ASN A 88 18.61 -21.09 -24.61
C ASN A 88 18.66 -20.76 -26.11
N SER A 89 19.18 -19.60 -26.50
CA SER A 89 19.34 -19.26 -27.93
C SER A 89 20.37 -20.15 -28.67
N ALA A 90 21.25 -20.83 -27.92
CA ALA A 90 22.16 -21.82 -28.47
C ALA A 90 21.47 -23.16 -28.79
N ALA A 91 20.23 -23.38 -28.33
CA ALA A 91 19.46 -24.57 -28.64
C ALA A 91 19.10 -24.60 -30.15
N ARG A 92 19.58 -25.63 -30.87
CA ARG A 92 19.37 -25.80 -32.32
C ARG A 92 18.50 -27.00 -32.69
N SER A 93 18.13 -27.85 -31.74
CA SER A 93 17.39 -29.09 -31.98
C SER A 93 16.20 -29.22 -31.03
N ARG A 94 15.20 -30.02 -31.43
CA ARG A 94 13.96 -30.17 -30.64
C ARG A 94 14.19 -30.75 -29.24
N ASP A 95 15.21 -31.58 -29.11
CA ASP A 95 15.57 -32.26 -27.85
C ASP A 95 16.68 -31.52 -27.07
N ALA A 96 17.14 -30.37 -27.58
CA ALA A 96 18.10 -29.54 -26.86
C ALA A 96 17.49 -29.10 -25.51
N ARG A 97 18.30 -29.21 -24.46
CA ARG A 97 17.91 -28.80 -23.12
C ARG A 97 17.76 -27.28 -23.06
N LEU A 98 16.66 -26.84 -22.46
CA LEU A 98 16.39 -25.45 -22.14
C LEU A 98 16.49 -25.26 -20.63
N VAL A 99 17.08 -24.14 -20.24
CA VAL A 99 17.10 -23.67 -18.86
C VAL A 99 15.75 -22.98 -18.58
N PRO A 100 15.10 -23.28 -17.44
CA PRO A 100 13.81 -22.72 -17.09
C PRO A 100 13.91 -21.21 -16.81
N LEU A 101 12.87 -20.47 -17.19
CA LEU A 101 12.73 -19.05 -16.85
C LEU A 101 12.20 -18.87 -15.43
N LEU A 102 12.51 -17.73 -14.83
CA LEU A 102 11.93 -17.24 -13.59
C LEU A 102 10.60 -16.52 -13.86
N SER A 103 9.64 -16.66 -12.93
CA SER A 103 8.37 -15.96 -12.99
C SER A 103 8.56 -14.47 -12.77
N SER A 104 7.88 -13.67 -13.59
CA SER A 104 7.87 -12.21 -13.45
C SER A 104 7.11 -11.72 -12.21
N THR A 105 6.37 -12.62 -11.56
CA THR A 105 5.51 -12.31 -10.40
C THR A 105 6.23 -12.49 -9.07
N ASN A 106 6.99 -13.57 -8.92
CA ASN A 106 7.63 -13.92 -7.64
C ASN A 106 9.15 -14.10 -7.73
N GLY A 107 9.74 -14.12 -8.93
CA GLY A 107 11.16 -14.33 -9.15
C GLY A 107 11.65 -15.77 -8.99
N GLU A 108 10.76 -16.72 -8.74
CA GLU A 108 11.09 -18.15 -8.59
C GLU A 108 11.09 -18.88 -9.94
N PRO A 109 11.78 -20.02 -10.07
CA PRO A 109 11.71 -20.86 -11.26
C PRO A 109 10.27 -21.26 -11.57
N ILE A 110 9.85 -21.08 -12.82
CA ILE A 110 8.49 -21.42 -13.22
C ILE A 110 8.31 -22.94 -13.16
N VAL A 111 7.31 -23.38 -12.38
CA VAL A 111 6.94 -24.79 -12.25
C VAL A 111 6.47 -25.32 -13.61
N ASP A 112 6.88 -26.53 -13.99
CA ASP A 112 6.65 -27.16 -15.30
C ASP A 112 7.01 -26.25 -16.50
N CYS A 113 8.08 -25.45 -16.35
CA CYS A 113 8.73 -24.82 -17.50
C CYS A 113 9.30 -25.94 -18.40
N PRO A 114 9.11 -25.87 -19.72
CA PRO A 114 9.52 -26.96 -20.59
C PRO A 114 11.05 -27.08 -20.59
N ALA A 115 11.55 -28.29 -20.39
CA ALA A 115 12.98 -28.59 -20.38
C ALA A 115 13.55 -28.74 -21.79
N THR A 116 12.69 -28.83 -22.81
CA THR A 116 13.08 -28.95 -24.23
C THR A 116 12.13 -28.17 -25.14
N MET A 117 12.57 -27.90 -26.37
CA MET A 117 11.71 -27.29 -27.39
C MET A 117 10.53 -28.19 -27.77
N ALA A 118 10.74 -29.52 -27.79
CA ALA A 118 9.69 -30.51 -28.05
C ALA A 118 8.57 -30.43 -27.00
N GLU A 119 8.92 -30.31 -25.72
CA GLU A 119 7.94 -30.13 -24.63
C GLU A 119 7.15 -28.83 -24.77
N ALA A 120 7.83 -27.72 -25.09
CA ALA A 120 7.16 -26.44 -25.32
C ALA A 120 6.17 -26.52 -26.50
N LEU A 121 6.51 -27.26 -27.55
CA LEU A 121 5.64 -27.51 -28.71
C LEU A 121 4.50 -28.50 -28.40
N ALA A 122 4.61 -29.31 -27.35
CA ALA A 122 3.59 -30.28 -26.94
C ALA A 122 2.54 -29.67 -25.99
N PHE A 123 2.75 -28.47 -25.46
CA PHE A 123 1.85 -27.83 -24.50
C PHE A 123 0.40 -27.73 -24.96
N GLN A 124 -0.52 -28.02 -24.06
CA GLN A 124 -1.93 -27.75 -24.26
C GLN A 124 -2.25 -26.29 -23.95
N THR A 125 -3.42 -25.82 -24.39
CA THR A 125 -3.85 -24.42 -24.18
C THR A 125 -3.80 -23.98 -22.72
N ARG A 126 -4.13 -24.88 -21.80
CA ARG A 126 -4.07 -24.61 -20.36
C ARG A 126 -2.64 -24.33 -19.90
N ASP A 127 -1.69 -25.18 -20.26
CA ASP A 127 -0.30 -25.09 -19.84
C ASP A 127 0.39 -23.88 -20.49
N ALA A 128 0.11 -23.65 -21.77
CA ALA A 128 0.60 -22.49 -22.49
C ALA A 128 0.09 -21.17 -21.87
N ASN A 129 -1.20 -21.09 -21.51
CA ASN A 129 -1.74 -19.92 -20.84
C ASN A 129 -1.10 -19.69 -19.47
N ARG A 130 -0.95 -20.77 -18.67
CA ARG A 130 -0.31 -20.69 -17.35
C ARG A 130 1.11 -20.13 -17.46
N LEU A 131 1.94 -20.69 -18.34
CA LEU A 131 3.32 -20.22 -18.52
C LEU A 131 3.37 -18.77 -19.02
N LEU A 132 2.51 -18.40 -19.99
CA LEU A 132 2.44 -17.03 -20.48
C LEU A 132 2.04 -16.04 -19.38
N THR A 133 1.10 -16.41 -18.49
CA THR A 133 0.73 -15.59 -17.33
C THR A 133 1.88 -15.40 -16.36
N GLU A 134 2.61 -16.46 -16.01
CA GLU A 134 3.80 -16.39 -15.14
C GLU A 134 4.90 -15.49 -15.73
N LEU A 135 5.04 -15.51 -17.06
CA LEU A 135 5.97 -14.65 -17.79
C LEU A 135 5.45 -13.22 -18.00
N GLY A 136 4.23 -12.91 -17.58
CA GLY A 136 3.60 -11.60 -17.79
C GLY A 136 3.31 -11.29 -19.27
N LEU A 137 3.11 -12.33 -20.09
CA LEU A 137 2.88 -12.23 -21.53
C LEU A 137 1.40 -12.43 -21.90
N PRO A 138 0.95 -11.88 -23.04
CA PRO A 138 -0.42 -12.06 -23.51
C PRO A 138 -0.77 -13.53 -23.76
N THR A 139 -1.95 -13.96 -23.30
CA THR A 139 -2.51 -15.32 -23.49
C THR A 139 -3.50 -15.42 -24.66
N GLN A 140 -3.63 -14.34 -25.44
CA GLN A 140 -4.51 -14.28 -26.61
C GLN A 140 -3.91 -15.03 -27.80
N GLY A 141 -4.76 -15.44 -28.74
CA GLY A 141 -4.39 -16.13 -29.97
C GLY A 141 -4.61 -17.65 -29.94
N GLY A 142 -4.28 -18.29 -31.06
CA GLY A 142 -4.33 -19.75 -31.21
C GLY A 142 -3.26 -20.46 -30.40
N LEU A 143 -3.42 -21.78 -30.18
CA LEU A 143 -2.44 -22.57 -29.42
C LEU A 143 -1.04 -22.51 -30.03
N GLU A 144 -0.94 -22.55 -31.35
CA GLU A 144 0.33 -22.49 -32.06
C GLU A 144 1.04 -21.14 -31.85
N GLU A 145 0.31 -20.03 -31.90
CA GLU A 145 0.85 -18.69 -31.63
C GLU A 145 1.36 -18.57 -30.19
N LYS A 146 0.64 -19.17 -29.23
CA LYS A 146 1.08 -19.22 -27.83
C LYS A 146 2.37 -20.02 -27.67
N ARG A 147 2.49 -21.18 -28.31
CA ARG A 147 3.72 -21.99 -28.31
C ARG A 147 4.89 -21.24 -28.94
N LYS A 148 4.67 -20.57 -30.08
CA LYS A 148 5.69 -19.69 -30.70
C LYS A 148 6.12 -18.58 -29.74
N ARG A 149 5.17 -17.93 -29.07
CA ARG A 149 5.43 -16.88 -28.07
C ARG A 149 6.24 -17.40 -26.88
N ILE A 150 5.95 -18.61 -26.39
CA ILE A 150 6.72 -19.27 -25.33
C ILE A 150 8.16 -19.52 -25.78
N LEU A 151 8.36 -20.15 -26.94
CA LEU A 151 9.69 -20.41 -27.48
C LEU A 151 10.50 -19.13 -27.68
N PHE A 152 9.87 -18.07 -28.20
CA PHE A 152 10.50 -16.76 -28.34
C PHE A 152 10.87 -16.16 -26.98
N ALA A 153 9.97 -16.23 -26.00
CA ALA A 153 10.22 -15.76 -24.64
C ALA A 153 11.34 -16.53 -23.95
N MET A 154 11.53 -17.80 -24.29
CA MET A 154 12.63 -18.64 -23.82
C MET A 154 13.95 -18.35 -24.55
N GLY A 155 13.96 -17.52 -25.60
CA GLY A 155 15.18 -17.15 -26.32
C GLY A 155 15.51 -18.04 -27.51
N VAL A 156 14.67 -19.02 -27.83
CA VAL A 156 14.87 -19.93 -28.96
C VAL A 156 14.72 -19.16 -30.28
N ARG A 157 15.79 -19.11 -31.08
CA ARG A 157 15.83 -18.40 -32.37
C ARG A 157 16.14 -19.38 -33.51
N GLY A 158 15.27 -19.41 -34.53
CA GLY A 158 15.55 -20.08 -35.80
C GLY A 158 14.84 -21.41 -36.05
N MET A 159 13.59 -21.58 -35.60
CA MET A 159 12.72 -22.55 -36.28
C MET A 159 11.97 -21.83 -37.39
N ASP A 160 12.11 -22.32 -38.61
CA ASP A 160 11.11 -22.11 -39.65
C ASP A 160 9.83 -22.79 -39.15
N PHE A 161 8.86 -21.97 -38.71
CA PHE A 161 7.58 -22.43 -38.17
C PHE A 161 6.51 -22.49 -39.25
#